data_AF-A0A0N8FSY0-F1
#
_entry.id   AF-A0A0N8FSY0-F1
#
_cell.length_a   1.000
_cell.length_b   1.000
_cell.length_c   1.000
_cell.angle_alpha   90.00
_cell.angle_beta   90.00
_cell.angle_gamma   90.00
#
_symmetry.space_group_name_H-M   'P 1'
#
loop_
_entity.id
_entity.type
_entity.pdbx_description
1 polymer ?
#
loop_
_entity_poly.entity_id
_entity_poly.type
_entity_poly.pdbx_seq_one_letter_code
_entity_poly.pdbx_strand_id
1 'polypeptide(L)'
;MGSRQTICDWCIFNDFEKKDVLSHLERIVEPMNTSRIVSKERINSCMTADEAWAQCATSLCIAIPELSDEIARVSTDAPRCLAPNKAKHPMPFTYDLGHRKLPFVSLHYQGCVADLLTMAHEFGHAVQIVASWKSGKGQMPPVAREWCAFISELAILQFNELSSASICSAYNADDNTYFGAHKSSLEAALLDGQRQYQYAWNYPLARYFSQTLFQRCKSTQLSKIYAAGANGGRMLNKLAAEYFGGHPLPFPTKRQNSDSVLMKNYFPEIPTEKSDLPAIEAYRTLGMMTYLDLDYLLGHSEMSISKYYNRLLHHLQTQTAYVVIGDENKPIGYATWNESDQNPEHVEFTRQAAPFGDHLRLQRSLKRRLPHAKTASSKNERSARQAQIAW
;
A
#
# COMPACT_ATOMS: atom_id res chain seq x y z
N MET A 1 0.94 -13.89 23.72
CA MET A 1 2.08 -13.31 22.99
C MET A 1 1.54 -12.78 21.66
N GLY A 2 1.26 -11.48 21.57
CA GLY A 2 0.62 -10.89 20.38
C GLY A 2 1.59 -10.84 19.20
N SER A 3 1.16 -11.26 18.02
CA SER A 3 1.96 -11.14 16.80
C SER A 3 2.29 -9.66 16.58
N ARG A 4 3.58 -9.33 16.44
CA ARG A 4 4.02 -7.98 16.13
C ARG A 4 3.78 -7.75 14.64
N GLN A 5 2.82 -6.89 14.31
CA GLN A 5 2.59 -6.46 12.93
C GLN A 5 3.85 -5.76 12.39
N THR A 6 4.18 -6.04 11.13
CA THR A 6 5.37 -5.54 10.42
C THR A 6 4.99 -4.50 9.36
N ILE A 7 5.99 -3.86 8.76
CA ILE A 7 5.79 -3.01 7.57
C ILE A 7 5.14 -3.76 6.40
N CYS A 8 5.37 -5.08 6.26
CA CYS A 8 4.71 -5.87 5.22
C CYS A 8 3.20 -6.00 5.50
N ASP A 9 2.82 -6.24 6.75
CA ASP A 9 1.41 -6.26 7.16
C ASP A 9 0.76 -4.89 6.93
N TRP A 10 1.49 -3.81 7.21
CA TRP A 10 1.04 -2.45 6.94
C TRP A 10 0.76 -2.20 5.45
N CYS A 11 1.62 -2.64 4.54
CA CYS A 11 1.38 -2.56 3.10
C CYS A 11 0.10 -3.33 2.71
N ILE A 12 -0.07 -4.54 3.24
CA ILE A 12 -1.24 -5.39 2.98
C ILE A 12 -2.52 -4.72 3.48
N PHE A 13 -2.52 -4.19 4.71
CA PHE A 13 -3.69 -3.52 5.28
C PHE A 13 -4.13 -2.30 4.47
N ASN A 14 -3.17 -1.56 3.92
CA ASN A 14 -3.43 -0.37 3.12
C ASN A 14 -3.64 -0.66 1.63
N ASP A 15 -3.56 -1.92 1.22
CA ASP A 15 -3.65 -2.36 -0.18
C ASP A 15 -2.56 -1.73 -1.05
N PHE A 16 -1.38 -1.46 -0.48
CA PHE A 16 -0.24 -0.88 -1.17
C PHE A 16 0.78 -1.94 -1.59
N GLU A 17 1.38 -1.77 -2.76
CA GLU A 17 2.66 -2.42 -3.05
C GLU A 17 3.81 -1.56 -2.52
N LYS A 18 4.83 -2.21 -1.93
CA LYS A 18 6.02 -1.52 -1.38
C LYS A 18 6.66 -0.55 -2.39
N LYS A 19 6.77 -0.96 -3.66
CA LYS A 19 7.36 -0.13 -4.72
C LYS A 19 6.55 1.14 -4.99
N ASP A 20 5.23 1.08 -4.86
CA ASP A 20 4.35 2.22 -5.13
C ASP A 20 4.43 3.21 -3.98
N VAL A 21 4.49 2.71 -2.75
CA VAL A 21 4.76 3.53 -1.57
C VAL A 21 6.10 4.26 -1.75
N LEU A 22 7.18 3.55 -2.08
CA LEU A 22 8.49 4.16 -2.31
C LEU A 22 8.45 5.21 -3.43
N SER A 23 7.84 4.90 -4.57
CA SER A 23 7.66 5.83 -5.70
C SER A 23 6.87 7.09 -5.30
N HIS A 24 5.85 6.95 -4.46
CA HIS A 24 5.13 8.10 -3.93
C HIS A 24 5.97 8.90 -2.93
N LEU A 25 6.75 8.25 -2.07
CA LEU A 25 7.64 8.94 -1.13
C LEU A 25 8.75 9.71 -1.86
N GLU A 26 9.28 9.19 -2.97
CA GLU A 26 10.25 9.89 -3.82
C GLU A 26 9.68 11.18 -4.44
N ARG A 27 8.37 11.22 -4.68
CA ARG A 27 7.68 12.42 -5.21
C ARG A 27 7.39 13.45 -4.12
N ILE A 28 7.48 13.08 -2.85
CA ILE A 28 7.40 14.03 -1.74
C ILE A 28 8.71 14.82 -1.73
N VAL A 29 8.68 16.01 -2.33
CA VAL A 29 9.77 16.96 -2.20
C VAL A 29 9.79 17.42 -0.75
N GLU A 30 10.88 17.12 -0.04
CA GLU A 30 11.06 17.65 1.31
C GLU A 30 10.95 19.16 1.26
N PRO A 31 10.15 19.80 2.13
CA PRO A 31 10.09 21.25 2.18
C PRO A 31 11.53 21.75 2.32
N MET A 32 11.99 22.58 1.37
CA MET A 32 13.31 23.20 1.46
C MET A 32 13.41 23.77 2.87
N ASN A 33 14.44 23.33 3.60
CA ASN A 33 14.69 23.64 4.99
C ASN A 33 14.77 25.16 5.15
N THR A 34 13.61 25.80 5.27
CA THR A 34 13.50 27.21 5.62
C THR A 34 13.78 27.21 7.10
N SER A 35 15.06 27.37 7.41
CA SER A 35 15.69 27.40 8.72
C SER A 35 15.16 28.49 9.66
N ARG A 36 13.94 29.01 9.43
CA ARG A 36 13.10 29.52 10.48
C ARG A 36 12.27 28.36 10.99
N ILE A 37 12.78 27.71 12.03
CA ILE A 37 11.92 27.11 13.05
C ILE A 37 11.04 28.27 13.53
N VAL A 38 9.91 28.48 12.84
CA VAL A 38 8.81 29.24 13.43
C VAL A 38 8.40 28.31 14.56
N SER A 39 8.81 28.66 15.78
CA SER A 39 8.26 28.05 16.97
C SER A 39 6.76 27.93 16.76
N LYS A 40 6.13 26.83 17.20
CA LYS A 40 4.66 26.77 17.35
C LYS A 40 4.26 27.85 18.36
N GLU A 41 4.37 29.11 17.98
CA GLU A 41 3.81 30.23 18.70
C GLU A 41 2.32 29.92 18.72
N ARG A 42 1.79 29.84 19.93
CA ARG A 42 0.37 29.61 20.17
C ARG A 42 -0.36 30.88 19.78
N ILE A 43 -0.49 31.10 18.49
CA ILE A 43 -1.27 32.18 17.94
C ILE A 43 -2.71 31.83 18.28
N ASN A 44 -3.32 32.68 19.10
CA ASN A 44 -4.66 32.49 19.61
C ASN A 44 -5.63 32.55 18.43
N SER A 45 -6.50 31.55 18.28
CA SER A 45 -7.57 31.54 17.28
C SER A 45 -8.72 32.46 17.69
N CYS A 46 -8.74 32.91 18.95
CA CYS A 46 -9.87 33.62 19.59
C CYS A 46 -11.18 32.82 19.58
N MET A 47 -11.12 31.51 19.31
CA MET A 47 -12.28 30.63 19.26
C MET A 47 -12.34 29.74 20.50
N THR A 48 -13.55 29.51 20.99
CA THR A 48 -13.84 28.43 21.94
C THR A 48 -13.78 27.08 21.25
N ALA A 49 -13.71 26.01 22.04
CA ALA A 49 -13.66 24.65 21.51
C ALA A 49 -14.94 24.26 20.75
N ASP A 50 -16.11 24.75 21.19
CA ASP A 50 -17.39 24.48 20.51
C ASP A 50 -17.53 25.27 19.21
N GLU A 51 -17.06 26.53 19.17
CA GLU A 51 -17.02 27.31 17.93
C GLU A 51 -16.08 26.68 16.91
N ALA A 52 -14.91 26.22 17.35
CA ALA A 52 -13.96 25.52 16.49
C ALA A 52 -14.57 24.21 15.94
N TRP A 53 -15.32 23.47 16.77
CA TRP A 53 -15.98 22.23 16.38
C TRP A 53 -17.08 22.49 15.34
N ALA A 54 -17.91 23.50 15.58
CA ALA A 54 -18.92 23.95 14.63
C ALA A 54 -18.28 24.41 13.30
N GLN A 55 -17.15 25.12 13.36
CA GLN A 55 -16.45 25.56 12.17
C GLN A 55 -15.89 24.39 11.36
N CYS A 56 -15.35 23.35 12.00
CA CYS A 56 -14.92 22.12 11.33
C CYS A 56 -16.09 21.44 10.60
N ALA A 57 -17.26 21.40 11.24
CA ALA A 57 -18.47 20.85 10.62
C ALA A 57 -18.89 21.69 9.40
N THR A 58 -18.94 23.02 9.52
CA THR A 58 -19.30 23.91 8.41
C THR A 58 -18.33 23.80 7.25
N SER A 59 -17.02 23.87 7.52
CA SER A 59 -15.99 23.81 6.47
C SER A 59 -16.02 22.48 5.72
N LEU A 60 -16.16 21.36 6.45
CA LEU A 60 -16.22 20.05 5.81
C LEU A 60 -17.54 19.85 5.04
N CYS A 61 -18.66 20.40 5.52
CA CYS A 61 -19.95 20.33 4.82
C CYS A 61 -19.94 21.13 3.51
N ILE A 62 -19.20 22.24 3.46
CA ILE A 62 -19.00 23.01 2.22
C ILE A 62 -18.12 22.22 1.25
N ALA A 63 -17.05 21.60 1.74
CA ALA A 63 -16.13 20.82 0.90
C ALA A 63 -16.75 19.51 0.38
N ILE A 64 -17.60 18.85 1.18
CA ILE A 64 -18.20 17.55 0.88
C ILE A 64 -19.69 17.54 1.27
N PRO A 65 -20.55 18.25 0.52
CA PRO A 65 -21.99 18.36 0.83
C PRO A 65 -22.71 17.01 0.85
N GLU A 66 -22.20 15.98 0.16
CA GLU A 66 -22.81 14.64 0.18
C GLU A 66 -22.72 13.93 1.53
N LEU A 67 -21.93 14.46 2.48
CA LEU A 67 -21.82 13.94 3.85
C LEU A 67 -22.60 14.80 4.86
N SER A 68 -23.49 15.70 4.42
CA SER A 68 -24.17 16.67 5.30
C SER A 68 -24.87 16.00 6.49
N ASP A 69 -25.51 14.86 6.27
CA ASP A 69 -26.24 14.13 7.32
C ASP A 69 -25.28 13.55 8.37
N GLU A 70 -24.19 12.92 7.92
CA GLU A 70 -23.15 12.37 8.80
C GLU A 70 -22.44 13.48 9.56
N ILE A 71 -22.12 14.58 8.91
CA ILE A 71 -21.49 15.75 9.50
C ILE A 71 -22.40 16.38 10.56
N ALA A 72 -23.68 16.58 10.24
CA ALA A 72 -24.65 17.14 11.19
C ALA A 72 -24.80 16.25 12.42
N ARG A 73 -24.88 14.93 12.22
CA ARG A 73 -24.96 13.96 13.30
C ARG A 73 -23.70 13.96 14.17
N VAL A 74 -22.51 13.98 13.57
CA VAL A 74 -21.25 14.05 14.34
C VAL A 74 -21.13 15.39 15.08
N SER A 75 -21.48 16.49 14.43
CA SER A 75 -21.42 17.83 15.02
C SER A 75 -22.26 17.92 16.31
N THR A 76 -23.48 17.37 16.25
CA THR A 76 -24.49 17.51 17.29
C THR A 76 -24.35 16.46 18.39
N ASP A 77 -24.16 15.20 18.01
CA ASP A 77 -24.40 14.06 18.92
C ASP A 77 -23.13 13.32 19.32
N ALA A 78 -21.98 13.53 18.64
CA ALA A 78 -20.77 12.78 18.95
C ALA A 78 -20.24 13.14 20.35
N PRO A 79 -20.05 12.14 21.24
CA PRO A 79 -19.51 12.40 22.56
C PRO A 79 -18.06 12.88 22.44
N ARG A 80 -17.73 13.97 23.14
CA ARG A 80 -16.41 14.61 23.06
C ARG A 80 -15.88 15.10 24.41
N CYS A 81 -14.58 15.02 24.59
CA CYS A 81 -13.85 15.63 25.71
C CYS A 81 -12.77 16.57 25.16
N LEU A 82 -13.04 17.88 25.20
CA LEU A 82 -12.18 18.92 24.59
C LEU A 82 -11.19 19.54 25.59
N ALA A 83 -11.16 19.04 26.82
CA ALA A 83 -10.23 19.42 27.89
C ALA A 83 -9.85 18.21 28.77
N PRO A 84 -9.30 17.11 28.19
CA PRO A 84 -8.93 15.93 28.95
C PRO A 84 -7.73 16.21 29.85
N ASN A 85 -7.59 15.40 30.90
CA ASN A 85 -6.38 15.44 31.72
C ASN A 85 -5.18 14.91 30.90
N LYS A 86 -4.27 15.82 30.50
CA LYS A 86 -3.07 15.49 29.71
C LYS A 86 -2.18 14.41 30.33
N ALA A 87 -2.17 14.27 31.66
CA ALA A 87 -1.36 13.23 32.32
C ALA A 87 -1.88 11.82 32.03
N LYS A 88 -3.18 11.68 31.74
CA LYS A 88 -3.82 10.40 31.41
C LYS A 88 -3.94 10.17 29.91
N HIS A 89 -4.17 11.24 29.15
CA HIS A 89 -4.36 11.21 27.70
C HIS A 89 -3.50 12.31 27.05
N PRO A 90 -2.22 12.01 26.77
CA PRO A 90 -1.29 13.03 26.29
C PRO A 90 -1.51 13.42 24.82
N MET A 91 -2.17 12.57 24.04
CA MET A 91 -2.38 12.75 22.61
C MET A 91 -3.87 12.83 22.27
N PRO A 92 -4.25 13.62 21.25
CA PRO A 92 -5.60 13.60 20.69
C PRO A 92 -5.90 12.22 20.08
N PHE A 93 -7.17 11.81 20.12
CA PHE A 93 -7.63 10.59 19.47
C PHE A 93 -9.14 10.58 19.22
N THR A 94 -9.52 9.85 18.18
CA THR A 94 -10.89 9.46 17.87
C THR A 94 -11.03 7.95 17.99
N TYR A 95 -11.92 7.51 18.89
CA TYR A 95 -12.15 6.11 19.19
C TYR A 95 -13.48 5.63 18.60
N ASP A 96 -13.43 4.54 17.82
CA ASP A 96 -14.62 3.88 17.29
C ASP A 96 -15.27 3.00 18.37
N LEU A 97 -16.48 3.36 18.81
CA LEU A 97 -17.25 2.58 19.78
C LEU A 97 -18.00 1.39 19.15
N GLY A 98 -17.85 1.19 17.84
CA GLY A 98 -18.44 0.11 17.07
C GLY A 98 -19.78 0.46 16.42
N HIS A 99 -20.32 -0.50 15.68
CA HIS A 99 -21.51 -0.33 14.86
C HIS A 99 -22.70 0.28 15.64
N ARG A 100 -23.37 1.26 15.03
CA ARG A 100 -24.50 2.05 15.58
C ARG A 100 -24.18 3.01 16.72
N LYS A 101 -22.95 3.04 17.23
CA LYS A 101 -22.51 4.04 18.20
C LYS A 101 -21.75 5.16 17.50
N LEU A 102 -21.85 6.37 18.03
CA LEU A 102 -21.05 7.49 17.56
C LEU A 102 -19.62 7.36 18.11
N PRO A 103 -18.59 7.76 17.34
CA PRO A 103 -17.22 7.75 17.82
C PRO A 103 -17.04 8.76 18.96
N PHE A 104 -16.12 8.46 19.86
CA PHE A 104 -15.70 9.38 20.93
C PHE A 104 -14.47 10.16 20.50
N VAL A 105 -14.49 11.48 20.70
CA VAL A 105 -13.36 12.36 20.37
C VAL A 105 -12.76 12.97 21.62
N SER A 106 -11.44 12.86 21.78
CA SER A 106 -10.70 13.48 22.87
C SER A 106 -9.56 14.33 22.31
N LEU A 107 -9.53 15.60 22.66
CA LEU A 107 -8.43 16.51 22.31
C LEU A 107 -8.32 17.62 23.35
N HIS A 108 -7.12 18.15 23.58
CA HIS A 108 -6.93 19.24 24.54
C HIS A 108 -6.89 20.58 23.82
N TYR A 109 -8.05 21.24 23.72
CA TYR A 109 -8.18 22.51 23.01
C TYR A 109 -7.77 23.69 23.91
N GLN A 110 -6.81 24.50 23.49
CA GLN A 110 -6.31 25.66 24.22
C GLN A 110 -6.59 26.99 23.50
N GLY A 111 -7.37 26.96 22.42
CA GLY A 111 -7.67 28.14 21.62
C GLY A 111 -6.50 28.60 20.76
N CYS A 112 -5.56 27.73 20.37
CA CYS A 112 -4.56 28.10 19.37
C CYS A 112 -4.88 27.53 17.98
N VAL A 113 -4.31 28.13 16.94
CA VAL A 113 -4.52 27.70 15.53
C VAL A 113 -4.12 26.24 15.28
N ALA A 114 -3.12 25.72 15.99
CA ALA A 114 -2.72 24.31 15.89
C ALA A 114 -3.78 23.37 16.51
N ASP A 115 -4.50 23.83 17.54
CA ASP A 115 -5.60 23.07 18.13
C ASP A 115 -6.79 23.00 17.16
N LEU A 116 -7.02 24.04 16.35
CA LEU A 116 -8.05 24.04 15.31
C LEU A 116 -7.74 23.01 14.22
N LEU A 117 -6.49 22.91 13.76
CA LEU A 117 -6.08 21.86 12.81
C LEU A 117 -6.25 20.46 13.42
N THR A 118 -5.82 20.28 14.67
CA THR A 118 -6.00 19.01 15.40
C THR A 118 -7.48 18.66 15.55
N MET A 119 -8.33 19.65 15.84
CA MET A 119 -9.77 19.45 15.93
C MET A 119 -10.38 19.05 14.58
N ALA A 120 -9.97 19.70 13.49
CA ALA A 120 -10.42 19.34 12.15
C ALA A 120 -10.01 17.90 11.80
N HIS A 121 -8.79 17.49 12.16
CA HIS A 121 -8.27 16.13 11.97
C HIS A 121 -9.16 15.08 12.67
N GLU A 122 -9.40 15.25 13.97
CA GLU A 122 -10.22 14.32 14.74
C GLU A 122 -11.71 14.34 14.32
N PHE A 123 -12.23 15.51 13.96
CA PHE A 123 -13.57 15.63 13.37
C PHE A 123 -13.68 14.83 12.07
N GLY A 124 -12.66 14.89 11.21
CA GLY A 124 -12.59 14.11 9.97
C GLY A 124 -12.63 12.60 10.22
N HIS A 125 -11.90 12.10 11.23
CA HIS A 125 -12.01 10.70 11.66
C HIS A 125 -13.42 10.35 12.13
N ALA A 126 -14.06 11.21 12.93
CA ALA A 126 -15.39 10.96 13.47
C ALA A 126 -16.43 10.82 12.35
N VAL A 127 -16.41 11.73 11.37
CA VAL A 127 -17.28 11.68 10.18
C VAL A 127 -17.00 10.43 9.34
N GLN A 128 -15.73 10.10 9.11
CA GLN A 128 -15.33 8.89 8.39
C GLN A 128 -15.91 7.63 9.06
N ILE A 129 -15.82 7.50 10.39
CA ILE A 129 -16.33 6.33 11.11
C ILE A 129 -17.84 6.20 10.91
N VAL A 130 -18.59 7.29 11.07
CA VAL A 130 -20.05 7.29 10.89
C VAL A 130 -20.44 6.92 9.45
N ALA A 131 -19.77 7.51 8.45
CA ALA A 131 -20.01 7.23 7.03
C ALA A 131 -19.69 5.77 6.66
N SER A 132 -18.54 5.25 7.12
CA SER A 132 -18.14 3.84 6.88
C SER A 132 -19.13 2.85 7.49
N TRP A 133 -19.59 3.08 8.72
CA TRP A 133 -20.58 2.21 9.35
C TRP A 133 -21.95 2.26 8.67
N LYS A 134 -22.43 3.44 8.26
CA LYS A 134 -23.69 3.58 7.51
C LYS A 134 -23.67 2.76 6.22
N SER A 135 -22.50 2.64 5.57
CA SER A 135 -22.32 1.84 4.36
C SER A 135 -22.16 0.32 4.59
N GLY A 136 -22.00 -0.11 5.86
CA GLY A 136 -21.78 -1.52 6.21
C GLY A 136 -20.38 -2.07 5.87
N LYS A 137 -19.42 -1.22 5.50
CA LYS A 137 -18.12 -1.66 4.94
C LYS A 137 -16.99 -1.86 5.97
N GLY A 138 -17.28 -1.74 7.26
CA GLY A 138 -16.31 -2.05 8.33
C GLY A 138 -15.17 -1.02 8.48
N GLN A 139 -14.11 -1.43 9.19
CA GLN A 139 -13.00 -0.54 9.57
C GLN A 139 -12.13 -0.17 8.36
N MET A 140 -11.79 1.12 8.27
CA MET A 140 -10.97 1.67 7.19
C MET A 140 -9.47 1.40 7.40
N PRO A 141 -8.71 1.10 6.32
CA PRO A 141 -7.26 1.01 6.39
C PRO A 141 -6.60 2.29 6.95
N PRO A 142 -5.49 2.17 7.69
CA PRO A 142 -4.89 3.30 8.41
C PRO A 142 -4.57 4.53 7.55
N VAL A 143 -4.00 4.36 6.35
CA VAL A 143 -3.60 5.49 5.49
C VAL A 143 -4.82 6.19 4.89
N ALA A 144 -5.87 5.44 4.51
CA ALA A 144 -7.12 6.05 4.05
C ALA A 144 -7.87 6.76 5.18
N ARG A 145 -7.78 6.23 6.41
CA ARG A 145 -8.33 6.86 7.62
C ARG A 145 -7.65 8.20 7.89
N GLU A 146 -6.32 8.25 7.83
CA GLU A 146 -5.54 9.49 7.95
C GLU A 146 -5.79 10.45 6.79
N TRP A 147 -5.96 9.94 5.57
CA TRP A 147 -6.29 10.78 4.42
C TRP A 147 -7.60 11.53 4.63
N CYS A 148 -8.64 10.87 5.15
CA CYS A 148 -9.91 11.54 5.49
C CYS A 148 -9.71 12.65 6.52
N ALA A 149 -8.89 12.44 7.55
CA ALA A 149 -8.60 13.47 8.53
C ALA A 149 -7.86 14.68 7.91
N PHE A 150 -6.89 14.45 7.04
CA PHE A 150 -6.20 15.53 6.33
C PHE A 150 -7.08 16.28 5.31
N ILE A 151 -8.09 15.63 4.72
CA ILE A 151 -9.09 16.34 3.90
C ILE A 151 -9.89 17.33 4.76
N SER A 152 -10.21 16.98 6.00
CA SER A 152 -10.86 17.88 6.95
C SER A 152 -9.97 19.08 7.33
N GLU A 153 -8.67 18.85 7.52
CA GLU A 153 -7.70 19.94 7.71
C GLU A 153 -7.62 20.89 6.49
N LEU A 154 -7.63 20.34 5.27
CA LEU A 154 -7.62 21.16 4.06
C LEU A 154 -8.93 21.93 3.86
N ALA A 155 -10.07 21.35 4.25
CA ALA A 155 -11.35 22.03 4.21
C ALA A 155 -11.38 23.26 5.15
N ILE A 156 -10.85 23.14 6.37
CA ILE A 156 -10.79 24.29 7.29
C ILE A 156 -9.80 25.36 6.80
N LEU A 157 -8.71 24.97 6.13
CA LEU A 157 -7.78 25.91 5.50
C LEU A 157 -8.42 26.70 4.35
N GLN A 158 -9.22 26.05 3.50
CA GLN A 158 -9.94 26.73 2.41
C GLN A 158 -11.09 27.60 2.91
N PHE A 159 -11.86 27.12 3.89
CA PHE A 159 -13.03 27.83 4.42
C PHE A 159 -12.65 29.16 5.08
N ASN A 160 -11.50 29.19 5.75
CA ASN A 160 -10.91 30.44 6.18
C ASN A 160 -10.24 31.12 4.99
N GLU A 161 -11.00 31.61 4.00
CA GLU A 161 -10.49 32.36 2.81
C GLU A 161 -9.64 33.60 3.20
N LEU A 162 -9.57 33.93 4.49
CA LEU A 162 -8.53 34.71 5.13
C LEU A 162 -7.61 33.77 5.93
N SER A 163 -6.86 32.90 5.25
CA SER A 163 -5.97 31.96 5.92
C SER A 163 -4.89 32.80 6.59
N SER A 164 -5.12 33.11 7.87
CA SER A 164 -4.17 33.86 8.66
C SER A 164 -2.84 33.13 8.49
N ALA A 165 -1.77 33.85 8.16
CA ALA A 165 -0.47 33.25 7.90
C ALA A 165 -0.07 32.25 9.01
N SER A 166 -0.62 32.42 10.22
CA SER A 166 -0.61 31.50 11.36
C SER A 166 -1.17 30.10 11.12
N ILE A 167 -2.36 29.90 10.53
CA ILE A 167 -2.91 28.55 10.33
C ILE A 167 -2.13 27.80 9.26
N CYS A 168 -1.75 28.48 8.17
CA CYS A 168 -0.86 27.94 7.15
C CYS A 168 0.53 27.62 7.71
N SER A 169 1.07 28.48 8.59
CA SER A 169 2.34 28.21 9.26
C SER A 169 2.26 27.01 10.18
N ALA A 170 1.17 26.82 10.93
CA ALA A 170 0.98 25.65 11.78
C ALA A 170 0.87 24.36 10.94
N TYR A 171 0.12 24.41 9.84
CA TYR A 171 -0.01 23.31 8.89
C TYR A 171 1.34 22.93 8.26
N ASN A 172 2.11 23.92 7.79
CA ASN A 172 3.44 23.70 7.21
C ASN A 172 4.47 23.23 8.25
N ALA A 173 4.32 23.62 9.52
CA ALA A 173 5.19 23.14 10.58
C ALA A 173 5.02 21.64 10.83
N ASP A 174 3.80 21.11 10.70
CA ASP A 174 3.54 19.68 10.80
C ASP A 174 4.08 18.90 9.58
N ASP A 175 4.08 19.52 8.39
CA ASP A 175 4.69 18.95 7.17
C ASP A 175 6.19 18.64 7.35
N ASN A 176 6.93 19.44 8.12
CA ASN A 176 8.34 19.15 8.44
C ASN A 176 8.50 17.82 9.19
N THR A 177 7.52 17.45 10.02
CA THR A 177 7.55 16.18 10.76
C THR A 177 7.10 15.02 9.86
N TYR A 178 6.01 15.22 9.11
CA TYR A 178 5.43 14.18 8.26
C TYR A 178 6.32 13.85 7.05
N PHE A 179 6.86 14.84 6.38
CA PHE A 179 7.73 14.67 5.21
C PHE A 179 9.21 14.59 5.57
N GLY A 180 9.60 14.90 6.80
CA GLY A 180 10.94 14.63 7.33
C GLY A 180 11.00 13.27 8.04
N ALA A 181 11.01 13.31 9.38
CA ALA A 181 11.28 12.13 10.22
C ALA A 181 10.35 10.93 9.94
N HIS A 182 9.06 11.16 9.70
CA HIS A 182 8.11 10.06 9.44
C HIS A 182 8.33 9.42 8.06
N LYS A 183 8.56 10.22 7.01
CA LYS A 183 8.92 9.74 5.67
C LYS A 183 10.20 8.91 5.73
N SER A 184 11.29 9.43 6.30
CA SER A 184 12.56 8.70 6.37
C SER A 184 12.45 7.41 7.18
N SER A 185 11.68 7.43 8.28
CA SER A 185 11.39 6.22 9.07
C SER A 185 10.63 5.17 8.26
N LEU A 186 9.62 5.59 7.49
CA LEU A 186 8.85 4.72 6.60
C LEU A 186 9.71 4.15 5.47
N GLU A 187 10.50 4.98 4.77
CA GLU A 187 11.43 4.53 3.72
C GLU A 187 12.39 3.47 4.26
N ALA A 188 13.03 3.75 5.40
CA ALA A 188 13.93 2.81 6.05
C ALA A 188 13.23 1.50 6.47
N ALA A 189 11.98 1.58 6.92
CA ALA A 189 11.18 0.42 7.25
C ALA A 189 10.80 -0.39 6.01
N LEU A 190 10.37 0.26 4.94
CA LEU A 190 10.04 -0.41 3.68
C LEU A 190 11.25 -1.14 3.14
N LEU A 191 12.42 -0.50 3.13
CA LEU A 191 13.68 -1.10 2.67
C LEU A 191 14.05 -2.35 3.47
N ASP A 192 13.92 -2.32 4.79
CA ASP A 192 14.20 -3.45 5.69
C ASP A 192 13.16 -4.58 5.58
N GLY A 193 11.86 -4.24 5.48
CA GLY A 193 10.77 -5.20 5.30
C GLY A 193 10.34 -5.97 6.55
N GLN A 194 11.09 -5.93 7.66
CA GLN A 194 10.80 -6.67 8.89
C GLN A 194 10.54 -5.78 10.11
N ARG A 195 10.76 -4.46 9.98
CA ARG A 195 10.48 -3.50 11.06
C ARG A 195 9.04 -3.62 11.57
N GLN A 196 8.92 -3.57 12.89
CA GLN A 196 7.63 -3.53 13.57
C GLN A 196 6.89 -2.25 13.19
N TYR A 197 5.60 -2.40 12.86
CA TYR A 197 4.72 -1.32 12.48
C TYR A 197 4.71 -0.17 13.50
N GLN A 198 4.83 1.06 13.00
CA GLN A 198 4.65 2.30 13.75
C GLN A 198 3.53 3.12 13.12
N TYR A 199 2.60 3.62 13.95
CA TYR A 199 1.45 4.39 13.48
C TYR A 199 1.84 5.61 12.64
N ALA A 200 3.00 6.21 12.95
CA ALA A 200 3.52 7.36 12.23
C ALA A 200 3.74 7.15 10.72
N TRP A 201 3.87 5.89 10.27
CA TRP A 201 4.01 5.53 8.86
C TRP A 201 2.77 5.82 8.02
N ASN A 202 1.61 6.07 8.64
CA ASN A 202 0.39 6.42 7.91
C ASN A 202 0.43 7.85 7.37
N TYR A 203 1.14 8.75 8.05
CA TYR A 203 1.05 10.19 7.81
C TYR A 203 1.66 10.65 6.48
N PRO A 204 2.87 10.22 6.06
CA PRO A 204 3.52 10.79 4.87
C PRO A 204 2.68 10.62 3.59
N LEU A 205 2.21 9.41 3.31
CA LEU A 205 1.36 9.16 2.15
C LEU A 205 -0.02 9.81 2.28
N ALA A 206 -0.67 9.70 3.44
CA ALA A 206 -1.98 10.30 3.65
C ALA A 206 -1.96 11.82 3.44
N ARG A 207 -0.92 12.49 3.94
CA ARG A 207 -0.69 13.93 3.79
C ARG A 207 -0.41 14.33 2.34
N TYR A 208 0.48 13.61 1.68
CA TYR A 208 0.80 13.85 0.27
C TYR A 208 -0.42 13.65 -0.65
N PHE A 209 -1.16 12.57 -0.44
CA PHE A 209 -2.37 12.28 -1.21
C PHE A 209 -3.49 13.28 -0.93
N SER A 210 -3.68 13.76 0.30
CA SER A 210 -4.71 14.75 0.60
C SER A 210 -4.39 16.09 -0.09
N GLN A 211 -3.15 16.58 0.06
CA GLN A 211 -2.69 17.82 -0.59
C GLN A 211 -2.88 17.78 -2.11
N THR A 212 -2.60 16.64 -2.74
CA THR A 212 -2.68 16.52 -4.20
C THR A 212 -4.10 16.29 -4.71
N LEU A 213 -4.87 15.44 -4.03
CA LEU A 213 -6.17 14.99 -4.54
C LEU A 213 -7.31 15.92 -4.15
N PHE A 214 -7.21 16.66 -3.04
CA PHE A 214 -8.31 17.46 -2.51
C PHE A 214 -8.88 18.47 -3.54
N GLN A 215 -8.02 19.21 -4.22
CA GLN A 215 -8.44 20.19 -5.24
C GLN A 215 -8.82 19.56 -6.58
N ARG A 216 -8.42 18.31 -6.82
CA ARG A 216 -8.59 17.63 -8.11
C ARG A 216 -9.83 16.73 -8.16
N CYS A 217 -10.26 16.26 -7.00
CA CYS A 217 -11.41 15.37 -6.85
C CYS A 217 -12.69 16.17 -6.67
N LYS A 218 -13.78 15.64 -7.25
CA LYS A 218 -15.12 16.14 -6.98
C LYS A 218 -15.54 15.73 -5.56
N SER A 219 -16.38 16.54 -4.92
CA SER A 219 -16.98 16.24 -3.61
C SER A 219 -17.58 14.82 -3.53
N THR A 220 -18.30 14.40 -4.58
CA THR A 220 -18.82 13.02 -4.72
C THR A 220 -17.77 11.91 -4.71
N GLN A 221 -16.53 12.18 -5.11
CA GLN A 221 -15.43 11.21 -5.01
C GLN A 221 -14.87 11.18 -3.58
N LEU A 222 -14.73 12.35 -2.94
CA LEU A 222 -14.29 12.46 -1.55
C LEU A 222 -15.27 11.73 -0.61
N SER A 223 -16.58 11.97 -0.75
CA SER A 223 -17.61 11.32 0.07
C SER A 223 -17.60 9.80 -0.05
N LYS A 224 -17.35 9.27 -1.25
CA LYS A 224 -17.23 7.82 -1.49
C LYS A 224 -16.06 7.20 -0.72
N ILE A 225 -14.94 7.92 -0.56
CA ILE A 225 -13.80 7.42 0.22
C ILE A 225 -14.12 7.46 1.71
N TYR A 226 -14.72 8.53 2.22
CA TYR A 226 -15.18 8.60 3.62
C TYR A 226 -16.09 7.42 3.99
N ALA A 227 -16.96 7.00 3.08
CA ALA A 227 -17.87 5.88 3.25
C ALA A 227 -17.31 4.52 2.78
N ALA A 228 -16.00 4.41 2.47
CA ALA A 228 -15.45 3.21 1.85
C ALA A 228 -15.21 2.04 2.83
N GLY A 229 -15.12 2.32 4.13
CA GLY A 229 -14.75 1.33 5.15
C GLY A 229 -13.48 0.56 4.75
N ALA A 230 -13.53 -0.76 4.82
CA ALA A 230 -12.42 -1.65 4.46
C ALA A 230 -11.90 -1.49 3.02
N ASN A 231 -12.67 -0.87 2.12
CA ASN A 231 -12.23 -0.57 0.75
C ASN A 231 -11.51 0.79 0.63
N GLY A 232 -11.29 1.52 1.72
CA GLY A 232 -10.72 2.87 1.69
C GLY A 232 -9.33 2.93 1.03
N GLY A 233 -8.37 2.11 1.48
CA GLY A 233 -7.00 2.10 0.93
C GLY A 233 -7.00 1.80 -0.56
N ARG A 234 -7.75 0.76 -0.90
CA ARG A 234 -8.03 0.34 -2.27
C ARG A 234 -8.60 1.49 -3.14
N MET A 235 -9.63 2.20 -2.69
CA MET A 235 -10.23 3.31 -3.43
C MET A 235 -9.29 4.52 -3.57
N LEU A 236 -8.57 4.84 -2.49
CA LEU A 236 -7.56 5.91 -2.48
C LEU A 236 -6.43 5.61 -3.47
N ASN A 237 -6.00 4.36 -3.55
CA ASN A 237 -5.05 3.87 -4.53
C ASN A 237 -5.49 4.11 -5.96
N LYS A 238 -6.70 3.65 -6.32
CA LYS A 238 -7.22 3.87 -7.67
C LYS A 238 -7.26 5.34 -8.03
N LEU A 239 -7.67 6.18 -7.08
CA LEU A 239 -7.71 7.62 -7.24
C LEU A 239 -6.30 8.20 -7.44
N ALA A 240 -5.33 7.79 -6.62
CA ALA A 240 -3.93 8.17 -6.78
C ALA A 240 -3.41 7.79 -8.17
N ALA A 241 -3.63 6.56 -8.63
CA ALA A 241 -3.19 6.11 -9.95
C ALA A 241 -3.75 6.98 -11.08
N GLU A 242 -5.05 7.32 -11.03
CA GLU A 242 -5.73 8.19 -11.99
C GLU A 242 -5.09 9.57 -12.11
N TYR A 243 -4.72 10.19 -10.98
CA TYR A 243 -4.21 11.57 -10.95
C TYR A 243 -2.68 11.71 -11.02
N PHE A 244 -1.93 10.63 -10.76
CA PHE A 244 -0.47 10.62 -10.74
C PHE A 244 0.16 9.96 -11.97
N GLY A 245 -0.64 9.58 -12.97
CA GLY A 245 -0.17 9.09 -14.27
C GLY A 245 0.39 7.66 -14.26
N GLY A 246 -0.05 6.82 -13.32
CA GLY A 246 0.25 5.38 -13.30
C GLY A 246 -0.94 4.56 -13.76
N HIS A 247 -0.71 3.39 -14.38
CA HIS A 247 -1.77 2.45 -14.72
C HIS A 247 -2.74 2.25 -13.53
N PRO A 248 -4.08 2.22 -13.76
CA PRO A 248 -5.04 2.03 -12.67
C PRO A 248 -4.70 0.75 -11.91
N LEU A 249 -4.45 0.91 -10.60
CA LEU A 249 -4.05 -0.18 -9.72
C LEU A 249 -5.08 -1.33 -9.80
N PRO A 250 -4.66 -2.57 -10.11
CA PRO A 250 -5.58 -3.69 -10.19
C PRO A 250 -6.07 -4.05 -8.79
N PHE A 251 -7.30 -3.64 -8.52
CA PHE A 251 -8.11 -4.02 -7.37
C PHE A 251 -8.24 -5.55 -7.19
N PRO A 252 -8.06 -6.13 -5.98
CA PRO A 252 -8.38 -7.54 -5.76
C PRO A 252 -9.86 -7.72 -5.39
N THR A 253 -10.79 -7.82 -6.35
CA THR A 253 -12.19 -8.16 -6.03
C THR A 253 -12.32 -9.65 -5.68
N LYS A 254 -12.82 -9.92 -4.46
CA LYS A 254 -13.38 -11.17 -3.87
C LYS A 254 -12.49 -11.93 -2.87
N ARG A 255 -12.93 -11.90 -1.60
CA ARG A 255 -12.62 -12.90 -0.56
C ARG A 255 -13.22 -14.26 -0.96
N GLN A 256 -12.46 -15.36 -0.83
CA GLN A 256 -12.84 -16.59 -0.13
C GLN A 256 -11.68 -17.61 -0.12
N ASN A 257 -11.21 -17.93 1.10
CA ASN A 257 -10.55 -19.14 1.64
C ASN A 257 -9.67 -19.97 0.66
N SER A 258 -8.36 -20.07 0.85
CA SER A 258 -7.73 -20.78 1.97
C SER A 258 -6.41 -20.15 2.44
N ASP A 259 -6.01 -20.50 3.68
CA ASP A 259 -4.66 -20.44 4.25
C ASP A 259 -3.54 -19.94 3.33
N SER A 260 -2.98 -18.77 3.66
CA SER A 260 -1.91 -18.06 2.93
C SER A 260 -2.22 -17.81 1.45
N VAL A 261 -2.43 -16.55 1.07
CA VAL A 261 -2.73 -16.19 -0.33
C VAL A 261 -1.46 -16.33 -1.18
N LEU A 262 -1.22 -17.56 -1.65
CA LEU A 262 -0.46 -17.88 -2.85
C LEU A 262 -1.36 -17.62 -4.06
N MET A 263 -0.80 -17.11 -5.16
CA MET A 263 -1.54 -16.93 -6.41
C MET A 263 -2.04 -18.29 -6.90
N LYS A 264 -3.33 -18.44 -7.20
CA LYS A 264 -3.93 -19.74 -7.54
C LYS A 264 -3.39 -20.25 -8.89
N ASN A 265 -2.88 -21.48 -8.92
CA ASN A 265 -2.38 -22.13 -10.14
C ASN A 265 -3.55 -22.72 -10.96
N TYR A 266 -3.86 -22.09 -12.10
CA TYR A 266 -4.97 -22.48 -12.99
C TYR A 266 -4.59 -23.48 -14.08
N PHE A 267 -3.35 -23.97 -14.09
CA PHE A 267 -2.92 -24.93 -15.09
C PHE A 267 -3.68 -26.26 -14.98
N PRO A 268 -3.94 -26.93 -16.12
CA PRO A 268 -4.39 -28.31 -16.09
C PRO A 268 -3.30 -29.22 -15.51
N GLU A 269 -3.71 -30.35 -14.94
CA GLU A 269 -2.78 -31.40 -14.51
C GLU A 269 -2.06 -31.99 -15.73
N ILE A 270 -0.80 -32.39 -15.53
CA ILE A 270 0.02 -32.96 -16.59
C ILE A 270 -0.31 -34.45 -16.75
N PRO A 271 -0.65 -34.93 -17.96
CA PRO A 271 -0.89 -36.36 -18.18
C PRO A 271 0.34 -37.20 -17.80
N THR A 272 0.15 -38.27 -17.03
CA THR A 272 1.24 -39.12 -16.49
C THR A 272 1.58 -40.33 -17.37
N GLU A 273 1.23 -40.32 -18.66
CA GLU A 273 1.44 -41.49 -19.52
C GLU A 273 2.95 -41.77 -19.74
N LYS A 274 3.39 -42.97 -19.35
CA LYS A 274 4.81 -43.35 -19.26
C LYS A 274 5.49 -43.66 -20.62
N SER A 275 4.79 -43.51 -21.74
CA SER A 275 5.26 -43.93 -23.07
C SER A 275 5.27 -42.81 -24.10
N ASP A 276 5.19 -41.54 -23.68
CA ASP A 276 5.27 -40.43 -24.62
C ASP A 276 6.64 -40.40 -25.32
N LEU A 277 6.60 -40.15 -26.64
CA LEU A 277 7.81 -39.93 -27.42
C LEU A 277 8.53 -38.66 -26.91
N PRO A 278 9.87 -38.61 -26.84
CA PRO A 278 10.61 -37.46 -26.30
C PRO A 278 10.24 -36.11 -26.93
N ALA A 279 9.83 -36.10 -28.20
CA ALA A 279 9.35 -34.91 -28.89
C ALA A 279 8.06 -34.33 -28.26
N ILE A 280 7.13 -35.20 -27.83
CA ILE A 280 5.86 -34.80 -27.20
C ILE A 280 6.14 -34.16 -25.84
N GLU A 281 7.06 -34.72 -25.06
CA GLU A 281 7.48 -34.16 -23.78
C GLU A 281 8.15 -32.79 -23.94
N ALA A 282 8.97 -32.61 -24.98
CA ALA A 282 9.58 -31.33 -25.31
C ALA A 282 8.53 -30.26 -25.65
N TYR A 283 7.52 -30.60 -26.48
CA TYR A 283 6.42 -29.68 -26.78
C TYR A 283 5.60 -29.33 -25.54
N ARG A 284 5.32 -30.31 -24.67
CA ARG A 284 4.60 -30.08 -23.42
C ARG A 284 5.38 -29.14 -22.51
N THR A 285 6.68 -29.35 -22.38
CA THR A 285 7.57 -28.51 -21.58
C THR A 285 7.63 -27.09 -22.11
N LEU A 286 7.76 -26.91 -23.43
CA LEU A 286 7.71 -25.59 -24.07
C LEU A 286 6.37 -24.89 -23.83
N GLY A 287 5.26 -25.61 -23.96
CA GLY A 287 3.92 -25.10 -23.66
C GLY A 287 3.79 -24.64 -22.21
N MET A 288 4.22 -25.48 -21.24
CA MET A 288 4.19 -25.13 -19.81
C MET A 288 4.99 -23.86 -19.51
N MET A 289 6.23 -23.75 -20.01
CA MET A 289 7.05 -22.55 -19.83
C MET A 289 6.36 -21.32 -20.45
N THR A 290 5.76 -21.47 -21.62
CA THR A 290 5.03 -20.39 -22.32
C THR A 290 3.84 -19.89 -21.54
N TYR A 291 2.97 -20.79 -21.07
CA TYR A 291 1.85 -20.40 -20.24
C TYR A 291 2.32 -19.79 -18.91
N LEU A 292 3.39 -20.31 -18.30
CA LEU A 292 3.88 -19.79 -17.01
C LEU A 292 4.36 -18.35 -17.18
N ASP A 293 4.86 -18.01 -18.36
CA ASP A 293 5.29 -16.66 -18.69
C ASP A 293 4.16 -15.73 -19.08
N LEU A 294 3.10 -16.25 -19.71
CA LEU A 294 1.88 -15.49 -19.96
C LEU A 294 1.23 -15.05 -18.65
N ASP A 295 1.22 -15.92 -17.62
CA ASP A 295 0.71 -15.59 -16.29
C ASP A 295 1.68 -14.69 -15.48
N TYR A 296 2.98 -14.68 -15.80
CA TYR A 296 3.99 -13.91 -15.07
C TYR A 296 4.17 -12.46 -15.56
N LEU A 297 3.57 -12.07 -16.70
CA LEU A 297 3.49 -10.70 -17.27
C LEU A 297 4.71 -9.76 -17.04
N LEU A 298 5.94 -10.28 -17.19
CA LEU A 298 7.17 -9.49 -17.14
C LEU A 298 8.10 -9.84 -18.32
N GLY A 299 8.34 -8.85 -19.20
CA GLY A 299 9.48 -8.72 -20.12
C GLY A 299 9.56 -9.66 -21.33
N HIS A 300 9.02 -10.88 -21.27
CA HIS A 300 9.04 -11.80 -22.42
C HIS A 300 7.78 -11.73 -23.30
N SER A 301 6.70 -11.16 -22.78
CA SER A 301 5.47 -10.85 -23.54
C SER A 301 5.70 -9.80 -24.64
N GLU A 302 6.80 -9.06 -24.58
CA GLU A 302 7.21 -8.03 -25.55
C GLU A 302 8.14 -8.57 -26.64
N MET A 303 8.63 -9.80 -26.52
CA MET A 303 9.45 -10.45 -27.55
C MET A 303 8.56 -10.94 -28.69
N SER A 304 9.07 -10.88 -29.93
CA SER A 304 8.39 -11.57 -31.02
C SER A 304 8.30 -13.07 -30.73
N ILE A 305 7.16 -13.69 -31.08
CA ILE A 305 6.90 -15.12 -30.86
C ILE A 305 8.06 -15.98 -31.38
N SER A 306 8.63 -15.62 -32.53
CA SER A 306 9.78 -16.32 -33.12
C SER A 306 11.03 -16.25 -32.24
N LYS A 307 11.39 -15.07 -31.72
CA LYS A 307 12.58 -14.90 -30.86
C LYS A 307 12.38 -15.59 -29.51
N TYR A 308 11.17 -15.56 -28.98
CA TYR A 308 10.79 -16.26 -27.75
C TYR A 308 10.90 -17.78 -27.91
N TYR A 309 10.27 -18.32 -28.96
CA TYR A 309 10.27 -19.74 -29.28
C TYR A 309 11.69 -20.27 -29.52
N ASN A 310 12.49 -19.58 -30.35
CA ASN A 310 13.86 -20.01 -30.67
C ASN A 310 14.75 -20.07 -29.42
N ARG A 311 14.56 -19.15 -28.46
CA ARG A 311 15.34 -19.14 -27.21
C ARG A 311 14.96 -20.30 -26.30
N LEU A 312 13.67 -20.57 -26.09
CA LEU A 312 13.25 -21.73 -25.29
C LEU A 312 13.62 -23.06 -25.94
N LEU A 313 13.48 -23.14 -27.26
CA LEU A 313 13.88 -24.33 -28.02
C LEU A 313 15.38 -24.59 -27.87
N HIS A 314 16.21 -23.56 -27.93
CA HIS A 314 17.65 -23.70 -27.69
C HIS A 314 17.94 -24.29 -26.31
N HIS A 315 17.31 -23.79 -25.24
CA HIS A 315 17.52 -24.33 -23.90
C HIS A 315 17.00 -25.76 -23.73
N LEU A 316 15.92 -26.15 -24.42
CA LEU A 316 15.47 -27.55 -24.42
C LEU A 316 16.46 -28.45 -25.16
N GLN A 317 17.01 -28.02 -26.29
CA GLN A 317 18.00 -28.78 -27.06
C GLN A 317 19.32 -28.95 -26.32
N THR A 318 19.77 -27.92 -25.60
CA THR A 318 20.99 -27.98 -24.76
C THR A 318 20.73 -28.53 -23.37
N GLN A 319 19.50 -28.97 -23.07
CA GLN A 319 19.08 -29.50 -21.76
C GLN A 319 19.30 -28.54 -20.59
N THR A 320 19.28 -27.24 -20.85
CA THR A 320 19.47 -26.17 -19.87
C THR A 320 18.15 -25.50 -19.45
N ALA A 321 17.06 -26.26 -19.46
CA ALA A 321 15.73 -25.85 -19.00
C ALA A 321 15.11 -26.89 -18.06
N TYR A 322 14.34 -26.43 -17.08
CA TYR A 322 13.66 -27.32 -16.13
C TYR A 322 12.36 -26.71 -15.60
N VAL A 323 11.26 -27.47 -15.68
CA VAL A 323 9.95 -27.10 -15.13
C VAL A 323 9.70 -27.88 -13.85
N VAL A 324 9.21 -27.20 -12.81
CA VAL A 324 8.87 -27.79 -11.52
C VAL A 324 7.37 -28.04 -11.45
N ILE A 325 7.02 -29.28 -11.09
CA ILE A 325 5.65 -29.72 -10.92
C ILE A 325 5.29 -29.72 -9.43
N GLY A 326 4.12 -29.17 -9.11
CA GLY A 326 3.53 -29.08 -7.77
C GLY A 326 2.87 -30.39 -7.32
N ASP A 327 2.32 -30.38 -6.11
CA ASP A 327 1.69 -31.58 -5.52
C ASP A 327 0.39 -31.97 -6.22
N GLU A 328 -0.30 -31.01 -6.85
CA GLU A 328 -1.48 -31.25 -7.70
C GLU A 328 -1.10 -31.69 -9.12
N ASN A 329 0.13 -32.12 -9.37
CA ASN A 329 0.62 -32.52 -10.69
C ASN A 329 0.49 -31.41 -11.77
N LYS A 330 0.62 -30.15 -11.34
CA LYS A 330 0.55 -28.94 -12.19
C LYS A 330 1.90 -28.22 -12.21
N PRO A 331 2.28 -27.55 -13.32
CA PRO A 331 3.50 -26.76 -13.35
C PRO A 331 3.37 -25.53 -12.44
N ILE A 332 4.32 -25.34 -11.52
CA ILE A 332 4.31 -24.22 -10.55
C ILE A 332 5.41 -23.18 -10.82
N GLY A 333 6.37 -23.53 -11.67
CA GLY A 333 7.46 -22.65 -12.08
C GLY A 333 8.48 -23.36 -12.97
N TYR A 334 9.41 -22.63 -13.54
CA TYR A 334 10.51 -23.18 -14.32
C TYR A 334 11.76 -22.30 -14.26
N ALA A 335 12.88 -22.85 -14.68
CA ALA A 335 14.11 -22.10 -14.89
C ALA A 335 14.83 -22.52 -16.16
N THR A 336 15.60 -21.58 -16.73
CA THR A 336 16.57 -21.84 -17.79
C THR A 336 17.92 -21.28 -17.36
N TRP A 337 19.01 -21.86 -17.85
CA TRP A 337 20.36 -21.42 -17.53
C TRP A 337 21.30 -21.52 -18.73
N ASN A 338 22.46 -20.92 -18.59
CA ASN A 338 23.62 -21.21 -19.42
C ASN A 338 24.66 -21.91 -18.54
N GLU A 339 25.37 -22.85 -19.15
CA GLU A 339 26.57 -23.43 -18.55
C GLU A 339 27.77 -22.57 -18.92
N SER A 340 28.68 -22.34 -17.97
CA SER A 340 29.89 -21.55 -18.22
C SER A 340 31.02 -22.47 -18.65
N ASP A 341 31.52 -22.28 -19.86
CA ASP A 341 32.67 -23.02 -20.39
C ASP A 341 33.95 -22.81 -19.54
N GLN A 342 34.01 -21.69 -18.80
CA GLN A 342 35.18 -21.31 -18.00
C GLN A 342 35.08 -21.77 -16.53
N ASN A 343 33.87 -22.05 -16.03
CA ASN A 343 33.66 -22.54 -14.67
C ASN A 343 32.43 -23.46 -14.61
N PRO A 344 32.60 -24.77 -14.84
CA PRO A 344 31.49 -25.73 -14.87
C PRO A 344 30.75 -25.88 -13.52
N GLU A 345 31.38 -25.48 -12.41
CA GLU A 345 30.75 -25.48 -11.08
C GLU A 345 29.85 -24.26 -10.85
N HIS A 346 29.80 -23.34 -11.82
CA HIS A 346 28.98 -22.14 -11.80
C HIS A 346 27.88 -22.20 -12.85
N VAL A 347 26.63 -22.12 -12.40
CA VAL A 347 25.46 -22.08 -13.29
C VAL A 347 24.87 -20.68 -13.31
N GLU A 348 24.65 -20.14 -14.50
CA GLU A 348 24.05 -18.83 -14.67
C GLU A 348 22.60 -18.96 -15.15
N PHE A 349 21.65 -18.76 -14.24
CA PHE A 349 20.24 -18.76 -14.57
C PHE A 349 19.91 -17.59 -15.49
N THR A 350 19.45 -17.92 -16.69
CA THR A 350 18.93 -16.96 -17.67
C THR A 350 17.45 -16.68 -17.45
N ARG A 351 16.75 -17.56 -16.72
CA ARG A 351 15.38 -17.33 -16.25
C ARG A 351 15.03 -18.16 -15.03
N GLN A 352 14.19 -17.58 -14.16
CA GLN A 352 13.44 -18.30 -13.13
C GLN A 352 12.05 -17.67 -13.04
N ALA A 353 11.00 -18.45 -13.26
CA ALA A 353 9.61 -18.00 -13.20
C ALA A 353 8.82 -18.92 -12.26
N ALA A 354 8.10 -18.35 -11.29
CA ALA A 354 7.15 -19.09 -10.46
C ALA A 354 5.95 -18.16 -10.15
N PRO A 355 5.06 -17.95 -11.14
CA PRO A 355 4.01 -16.93 -11.09
C PRO A 355 3.02 -17.11 -9.95
N PHE A 356 2.97 -18.30 -9.34
CA PHE A 356 2.04 -18.63 -8.27
C PHE A 356 2.56 -18.35 -6.86
N GLY A 357 3.80 -17.84 -6.74
CA GLY A 357 4.44 -17.55 -5.46
C GLY A 357 5.31 -18.70 -4.90
N ASP A 358 5.48 -19.79 -5.65
CA ASP A 358 6.20 -21.01 -5.26
C ASP A 358 7.73 -20.95 -5.45
N HIS A 359 8.33 -19.76 -5.42
CA HIS A 359 9.76 -19.56 -5.75
C HIS A 359 10.71 -20.40 -4.88
N LEU A 360 10.40 -20.60 -3.60
CA LEU A 360 11.21 -21.44 -2.70
C LEU A 360 11.18 -22.92 -3.10
N ARG A 361 10.04 -23.40 -3.62
CA ARG A 361 9.88 -24.78 -4.06
C ARG A 361 10.61 -25.01 -5.39
N LEU A 362 10.57 -24.04 -6.29
CA LEU A 362 11.37 -24.04 -7.53
C LEU A 362 12.87 -24.19 -7.22
N GLN A 363 13.40 -23.39 -6.29
CA GLN A 363 14.83 -23.43 -5.92
C GLN A 363 15.26 -24.75 -5.29
N ARG A 364 14.45 -25.30 -4.37
CA ARG A 364 14.74 -26.61 -3.76
C ARG A 364 14.80 -27.72 -4.81
N SER A 365 13.92 -27.67 -5.80
CA SER A 365 13.94 -28.64 -6.91
C SER A 365 15.13 -28.44 -7.85
N LEU A 366 15.51 -27.20 -8.15
CA LEU A 366 16.72 -26.90 -8.93
C LEU A 366 18.00 -27.38 -8.24
N LYS A 367 18.12 -27.18 -6.92
CA LYS A 367 19.28 -27.67 -6.14
C LYS A 367 19.44 -29.19 -6.21
N ARG A 368 18.34 -29.93 -6.28
CA ARG A 368 18.35 -31.39 -6.47
C ARG A 368 18.71 -31.78 -7.91
N ARG A 369 18.27 -31.01 -8.90
CA ARG A 369 18.48 -31.29 -10.33
C ARG A 369 19.90 -30.97 -10.79
N LEU A 370 20.55 -29.98 -10.17
CA LEU A 370 21.90 -29.52 -10.49
C LEU A 370 22.87 -29.74 -9.30
N PRO A 371 23.08 -30.99 -8.86
CA PRO A 371 23.78 -31.27 -7.59
C PRO A 371 25.27 -30.92 -7.61
N HIS A 372 25.88 -30.77 -8.80
CA HIS A 372 27.31 -30.46 -8.96
C HIS A 372 27.63 -28.97 -8.98
N ALA A 373 26.62 -28.11 -9.13
CA ALA A 373 26.84 -26.69 -9.21
C ALA A 373 26.94 -26.11 -7.79
N LYS A 374 28.14 -25.61 -7.44
CA LYS A 374 28.46 -25.10 -6.10
C LYS A 374 28.01 -23.67 -5.91
N THR A 375 27.93 -22.91 -7.00
CA THR A 375 27.49 -21.52 -6.99
C THR A 375 26.57 -21.29 -8.17
N ALA A 376 25.54 -20.47 -7.96
CA ALA A 376 24.66 -20.06 -9.04
C ALA A 376 24.62 -18.53 -9.10
N SER A 377 24.50 -17.99 -10.30
CA SER A 377 24.14 -16.59 -10.53
C SER A 377 22.84 -16.53 -11.31
N SER A 378 22.17 -15.37 -11.28
CA SER A 378 20.95 -15.15 -12.06
C SER A 378 21.13 -13.82 -12.79
N LYS A 379 20.95 -13.84 -14.11
CA LYS A 379 21.11 -12.67 -15.00
C LYS A 379 19.93 -11.72 -15.00
N ASN A 380 18.81 -12.11 -14.39
CA ASN A 380 17.67 -11.21 -14.22
C ASN A 380 17.98 -10.20 -13.10
N GLU A 381 17.70 -8.92 -13.34
CA GLU A 381 17.75 -7.85 -12.33
C GLU A 381 16.72 -8.14 -11.23
N ARG A 382 17.18 -8.96 -10.29
CA ARG A 382 16.74 -9.22 -8.91
C ARG A 382 15.37 -8.61 -8.58
N SER A 383 14.30 -9.36 -8.84
CA SER A 383 13.01 -9.11 -8.19
C SER A 383 13.17 -9.36 -6.68
N ALA A 384 12.56 -8.50 -5.86
CA ALA A 384 12.94 -8.22 -4.48
C ALA A 384 12.82 -9.39 -3.48
N ARG A 385 13.77 -10.33 -3.53
CA ARG A 385 14.32 -11.10 -2.40
C ARG A 385 15.76 -11.52 -2.72
N GLN A 386 16.67 -11.34 -1.77
CA GLN A 386 17.87 -12.18 -1.62
C GLN A 386 17.48 -13.62 -1.21
N ALA A 387 16.65 -14.27 -2.02
CA ALA A 387 16.40 -15.69 -1.91
C ALA A 387 16.42 -16.40 -3.27
N GLN A 388 16.44 -15.72 -4.42
CA GLN A 388 16.55 -16.40 -5.73
C GLN A 388 17.95 -16.87 -6.13
N ILE A 389 18.92 -16.67 -5.24
CA ILE A 389 20.18 -17.41 -5.19
C ILE A 389 20.43 -17.72 -3.72
N ALA A 390 19.59 -18.56 -3.12
CA ALA A 390 19.94 -19.25 -1.90
C ALA A 390 20.30 -20.68 -2.29
N TRP A 391 21.51 -20.83 -2.82
CA TRP A 391 22.17 -22.13 -2.86
C TRP A 391 23.19 -22.22 -1.75
#